data_AF-A0A952RH30-F1
#
_entry.id   AF-A0A952RH30-F1
#
_cell.length_a   1.000
_cell.length_b   1.000
_cell.length_c   1.000
_cell.angle_alpha   90.00
_cell.angle_beta   90.00
_cell.angle_gamma   90.00
#
_symmetry.space_group_name_H-M   'P 1'
#
loop_
_entity.id
_entity.type
_entity.pdbx_description
1 polymer ?
#
loop_
_entity_poly.entity_id
_entity_poly.type
_entity_poly.pdbx_seq_one_letter_code
_entity_poly.pdbx_strand_id
1 'polypeptide(L)'
;MEASRLLAFGVVVAVAVVGCAEDVAEGDTWTPPASDAMGVYEGVGDEGCAGGLKPGTKELGERLEAQFDTTFGGYSCRANTANAKELSLHAVGRALDVDASGELGDRIADYVVTHASELGVQLVIWNHTLWRITPDGATSRPYTGPNPHVDHVHVEVDRATATPR
;
A
#
# COMPACT_ATOMS: atom_id res chain seq x y z
N MET A 1 -30.07 -67.56 -20.89
CA MET A 1 -28.63 -67.37 -20.67
C MET A 1 -28.27 -66.02 -21.24
N GLU A 2 -27.66 -65.19 -20.40
CA GLU A 2 -26.89 -63.97 -20.67
C GLU A 2 -27.55 -62.86 -21.50
N ALA A 3 -27.99 -61.75 -20.88
CA ALA A 3 -27.20 -60.66 -20.30
C ALA A 3 -26.63 -59.71 -21.37
N SER A 4 -27.19 -58.50 -21.43
CA SER A 4 -26.42 -57.26 -21.45
C SER A 4 -27.35 -56.05 -21.29
N ARG A 5 -27.34 -55.50 -20.09
CA ARG A 5 -27.85 -54.16 -19.79
C ARG A 5 -26.79 -53.16 -20.26
N LEU A 6 -27.09 -52.34 -21.25
CA LEU A 6 -26.32 -51.12 -21.52
C LEU A 6 -26.87 -50.00 -20.61
N LEU A 7 -26.07 -49.60 -19.63
CA LEU A 7 -26.24 -48.36 -18.89
C LEU A 7 -25.78 -47.21 -19.79
N ALA A 8 -26.71 -46.34 -20.20
CA ALA A 8 -26.36 -45.07 -20.83
C ALA A 8 -25.92 -44.08 -19.73
N PHE A 9 -24.62 -43.79 -19.69
CA PHE A 9 -24.03 -42.68 -18.93
C PHE A 9 -23.60 -41.60 -19.92
N GLY A 10 -23.87 -40.34 -19.59
CA GLY A 10 -23.38 -39.16 -20.31
C GLY A 10 -24.53 -38.38 -20.97
N VAL A 11 -24.63 -37.07 -20.88
CA VAL A 11 -23.72 -36.02 -20.37
C VAL A 11 -24.64 -34.90 -19.88
N VAL A 12 -24.50 -34.46 -18.63
CA VAL A 12 -25.11 -33.21 -18.19
C VAL A 12 -24.22 -32.09 -18.71
N VAL A 13 -24.64 -31.43 -19.78
CA VAL A 13 -24.02 -30.17 -20.22
C VAL A 13 -24.45 -29.10 -19.22
N ALA A 14 -23.65 -28.89 -18.19
CA ALA A 14 -23.73 -27.67 -17.40
C ALA A 14 -23.22 -26.53 -18.27
N VAL A 15 -24.13 -25.83 -18.93
CA VAL A 15 -23.84 -24.49 -19.46
C VAL A 15 -23.64 -23.62 -18.23
N ALA A 16 -22.39 -23.46 -17.81
CA ALA A 16 -22.02 -22.39 -16.91
C ALA A 16 -22.25 -21.10 -17.70
N VAL A 17 -23.39 -20.46 -17.45
CA VAL A 17 -23.52 -19.04 -17.71
C VAL A 17 -22.49 -18.41 -16.77
N VAL A 18 -21.30 -18.13 -17.30
CA VAL A 18 -20.42 -17.13 -16.71
C VAL A 18 -21.22 -15.85 -16.81
N GLY A 19 -21.98 -15.55 -15.75
CA GLY A 19 -22.46 -14.22 -15.53
C GLY A 19 -21.21 -13.36 -15.49
N CYS A 20 -21.06 -12.50 -16.51
CA CYS A 20 -20.31 -11.29 -16.33
C CYS A 20 -20.92 -10.62 -15.10
N ALA A 21 -20.23 -10.71 -13.99
CA ALA A 21 -20.45 -9.78 -12.90
C ALA A 21 -20.03 -8.42 -13.45
N GLU A 22 -20.95 -7.75 -14.11
CA GLU A 22 -20.90 -6.30 -14.28
C GLU A 22 -21.35 -5.73 -12.94
N ASP A 23 -20.53 -5.95 -11.91
CA ASP A 23 -20.75 -5.35 -10.61
C ASP A 23 -20.53 -3.85 -10.76
N VAL A 24 -21.54 -3.11 -10.32
CA VAL A 24 -21.58 -1.66 -10.28
C VAL A 24 -20.42 -1.12 -9.41
N ALA A 25 -19.39 -0.57 -10.04
CA ALA A 25 -18.30 0.25 -9.50
C ALA A 25 -18.18 0.40 -7.95
N GLU A 26 -17.39 -0.47 -7.32
CA GLU A 26 -16.75 -0.25 -6.00
C GLU A 26 -15.45 0.57 -6.15
N GLY A 27 -15.52 1.72 -6.84
CA GLY A 27 -14.36 2.38 -7.46
C GLY A 27 -13.47 3.29 -6.61
N ASP A 28 -13.72 3.47 -5.30
CA ASP A 28 -13.09 4.56 -4.53
C ASP A 28 -12.31 4.11 -3.28
N THR A 29 -12.10 2.81 -3.07
CA THR A 29 -11.30 2.34 -1.91
C THR A 29 -10.31 1.28 -2.31
N TRP A 30 -9.02 1.58 -2.14
CA TRP A 30 -7.96 0.64 -2.46
C TRP A 30 -7.98 -0.56 -1.49
N THR A 31 -7.91 -1.76 -2.05
CA THR A 31 -7.75 -3.00 -1.29
C THR A 31 -6.31 -3.48 -1.42
N PRO A 32 -5.50 -3.42 -0.34
CA PRO A 32 -4.10 -3.78 -0.42
C PRO A 32 -3.93 -5.26 -0.78
N PRO A 33 -2.91 -5.61 -1.59
CA PRO A 33 -2.58 -7.00 -1.85
C PRO A 33 -2.01 -7.67 -0.59
N ALA A 34 -1.84 -8.98 -0.64
CA ALA A 34 -1.14 -9.71 0.41
C ALA A 34 0.30 -9.20 0.56
N SER A 35 0.78 -9.14 1.79
CA SER A 35 2.15 -8.77 2.13
C SER A 35 2.68 -9.72 3.19
N ASP A 36 3.96 -10.05 3.10
CA ASP A 36 4.68 -10.81 4.12
C ASP A 36 5.27 -9.91 5.23
N ALA A 37 5.14 -8.59 5.07
CA ALA A 37 5.73 -7.63 5.98
C ALA A 37 5.09 -7.66 7.37
N MET A 38 5.97 -7.69 8.36
CA MET A 38 5.63 -7.68 9.77
C MET A 38 6.67 -6.88 10.54
N GLY A 39 6.27 -6.29 11.65
CA GLY A 39 7.16 -5.49 12.48
C GLY A 39 6.41 -4.55 13.40
N VAL A 40 7.16 -3.90 14.28
CA VAL A 40 6.61 -2.86 15.15
C VAL A 40 6.68 -1.54 14.41
N TYR A 41 5.53 -0.88 14.21
CA TYR A 41 5.49 0.45 13.62
C TYR A 41 6.32 1.45 14.44
N GLU A 42 7.17 2.18 13.75
CA GLU A 42 8.16 3.13 14.25
C GLU A 42 7.73 4.58 14.00
N GLY A 43 6.90 5.12 14.91
CA GLY A 43 6.53 6.54 14.92
C GLY A 43 7.73 7.48 15.13
N VAL A 44 7.49 8.79 15.23
CA VAL A 44 8.54 9.83 15.35
C VAL A 44 9.55 9.56 16.48
N GLY A 45 9.08 9.18 17.67
CA GLY A 45 9.94 9.03 18.84
C GLY A 45 10.52 10.37 19.30
N ASP A 46 11.83 10.43 19.51
CA ASP A 46 12.60 11.62 19.90
C ASP A 46 13.22 12.38 18.71
N GLU A 47 12.92 11.97 17.47
CA GLU A 47 13.44 12.60 16.26
C GLU A 47 12.86 14.02 16.06
N GLY A 48 13.75 14.97 15.75
CA GLY A 48 13.39 16.33 15.37
C GLY A 48 13.36 16.54 13.85
N CYS A 49 13.08 17.78 13.42
CA CYS A 49 13.07 18.11 12.01
C CYS A 49 14.41 17.81 11.34
N ALA A 50 14.40 16.93 10.32
CA ALA A 50 15.63 16.39 9.72
C ALA A 50 16.33 17.34 8.75
N GLY A 51 15.65 18.39 8.28
CA GLY A 51 16.16 19.32 7.26
C GLY A 51 16.01 18.82 5.81
N GLY A 52 15.55 17.58 5.61
CA GLY A 52 15.33 16.98 4.31
C GLY A 52 14.81 15.54 4.44
N LEU A 53 14.60 14.87 3.30
CA LEU A 53 14.42 13.42 3.27
C LEU A 53 15.70 12.75 3.77
N LYS A 54 15.56 11.68 4.56
CA LYS A 54 16.72 10.86 4.91
C LYS A 54 17.22 10.10 3.67
N PRO A 55 18.51 9.74 3.60
CA PRO A 55 19.10 9.18 2.38
C PRO A 55 18.35 7.98 1.80
N GLY A 56 18.00 6.98 2.61
CA GLY A 56 17.30 5.79 2.09
C GLY A 56 15.83 6.06 1.76
N THR A 57 15.18 7.00 2.45
CA THR A 57 13.84 7.47 2.05
C THR A 57 13.88 8.14 0.69
N LYS A 58 14.91 8.97 0.43
CA LYS A 58 15.10 9.61 -0.86
C LYS A 58 15.39 8.58 -1.96
N GLU A 59 16.24 7.59 -1.69
CA GLU A 59 16.54 6.51 -2.64
C GLU A 59 15.29 5.72 -3.05
N LEU A 60 14.39 5.42 -2.10
CA LEU A 60 13.10 4.82 -2.41
C LEU A 60 12.25 5.71 -3.32
N GLY A 61 12.19 7.02 -3.04
CA GLY A 61 11.49 7.98 -3.89
C GLY A 61 12.03 8.00 -5.32
N GLU A 62 13.36 8.09 -5.48
CA GLU A 62 14.04 8.08 -6.78
C GLU A 62 13.79 6.75 -7.54
N ARG A 63 13.75 5.62 -6.83
CA ARG A 63 13.40 4.31 -7.41
C ARG A 63 11.97 4.31 -7.95
N LEU A 64 11.01 4.83 -7.19
CA LEU A 64 9.60 4.88 -7.61
C LEU A 64 9.37 5.85 -8.76
N GLU A 65 9.99 7.04 -8.72
CA GLU A 65 10.01 8.00 -9.83
C GLU A 65 10.50 7.35 -11.13
N ALA A 66 11.65 6.68 -11.09
CA ALA A 66 12.22 6.03 -12.26
C ALA A 66 11.38 4.84 -12.77
N GLN A 67 10.78 4.05 -11.87
CA GLN A 67 10.05 2.85 -12.23
C GLN A 67 8.65 3.14 -12.79
N PHE A 68 8.00 4.19 -12.29
CA PHE A 68 6.59 4.48 -12.59
C PHE A 68 6.37 5.75 -13.40
N ASP A 69 7.43 6.48 -13.75
CA ASP A 69 7.35 7.76 -14.48
C ASP A 69 6.45 8.76 -13.74
N THR A 70 6.79 9.02 -12.48
CA THR A 70 6.05 9.85 -11.51
C THR A 70 7.00 10.81 -10.81
N THR A 71 6.47 11.75 -10.02
CA THR A 71 7.23 12.64 -9.14
C THR A 71 6.93 12.34 -7.67
N PHE A 72 7.81 12.77 -6.77
CA PHE A 72 7.58 12.62 -5.34
C PHE A 72 8.04 13.83 -4.54
N GLY A 73 7.33 14.05 -3.43
CA GLY A 73 7.75 14.92 -2.33
C GLY A 73 7.97 14.13 -1.05
N GLY A 74 8.13 14.84 0.07
CA GLY A 74 8.02 14.18 1.37
C GLY A 74 8.62 14.92 2.56
N TYR A 75 9.63 15.77 2.40
CA TYR A 75 10.11 16.53 3.57
C TYR A 75 9.23 17.74 3.88
N SER A 76 8.74 17.83 5.12
CA SER A 76 8.06 19.02 5.63
C SER A 76 8.16 19.08 7.15
N CYS A 77 8.91 20.06 7.68
CA CYS A 77 9.01 20.28 9.14
C CYS A 77 7.69 20.86 9.68
N ARG A 78 6.76 19.98 10.05
CA ARG A 78 5.43 20.34 10.56
C ARG A 78 4.89 19.32 11.56
N ALA A 79 3.88 19.76 12.31
CA ALA A 79 3.07 18.86 13.12
C ALA A 79 2.28 17.85 12.26
N ASN A 80 1.91 16.73 12.86
CA ASN A 80 1.06 15.72 12.26
C ASN A 80 -0.37 16.28 12.12
N THR A 81 -0.98 16.07 10.96
CA THR A 81 -2.32 16.60 10.64
C THR A 81 -3.42 15.93 11.48
N ALA A 82 -3.24 14.67 11.88
CA ALA A 82 -4.17 13.95 12.74
C ALA A 82 -3.91 14.21 14.25
N ASN A 83 -2.69 14.59 14.62
CA ASN A 83 -2.33 14.92 16.01
C ASN A 83 -1.31 16.07 16.06
N ALA A 84 -1.79 17.29 16.27
CA ALA A 84 -0.94 18.48 16.27
C ALA A 84 0.10 18.55 17.42
N LYS A 85 0.06 17.61 18.38
CA LYS A 85 1.04 17.52 19.47
C LYS A 85 2.31 16.75 19.09
N GLU A 86 2.28 16.06 17.95
CA GLU A 86 3.38 15.25 17.45
C GLU A 86 3.85 15.80 16.11
N LEU A 87 5.13 15.60 15.78
CA LEU A 87 5.62 15.84 14.43
C LEU A 87 5.06 14.78 13.46
N SER A 88 5.01 15.13 12.18
CA SER A 88 4.75 14.15 11.12
C SER A 88 6.01 13.33 10.81
N LEU A 89 5.87 12.12 10.26
CA LEU A 89 7.00 11.37 9.70
C LEU A 89 7.68 12.13 8.54
N HIS A 90 6.93 13.01 7.84
CA HIS A 90 7.49 13.98 6.89
C HIS A 90 8.51 14.92 7.53
N ALA A 91 8.32 15.31 8.80
CA ALA A 91 9.21 16.24 9.48
C ALA A 91 10.57 15.61 9.78
N VAL A 92 10.58 14.31 10.05
CA VAL A 92 11.82 13.55 10.33
C VAL A 92 12.43 12.92 9.08
N GLY A 93 11.86 13.20 7.91
CA GLY A 93 12.37 12.78 6.61
C GLY A 93 12.18 11.29 6.30
N ARG A 94 11.21 10.62 6.92
CA ARG A 94 10.92 9.17 6.76
C ARG A 94 9.61 8.89 6.01
N ALA A 95 9.02 9.89 5.37
CA ALA A 95 7.80 9.75 4.59
C ALA A 95 7.95 10.35 3.19
N LEU A 96 7.28 9.73 2.22
CA LEU A 96 7.15 10.13 0.84
C LEU A 96 5.68 10.36 0.50
N ASP A 97 5.42 11.35 -0.34
CA ASP A 97 4.16 11.48 -1.06
C ASP A 97 4.48 11.33 -2.55
N VAL A 98 4.03 10.24 -3.17
CA VAL A 98 4.32 9.92 -4.59
C VAL A 98 3.10 10.31 -5.43
N ASP A 99 3.27 11.21 -6.39
CA ASP A 99 2.18 11.79 -7.18
C ASP A 99 1.53 10.73 -8.08
N ALA A 100 0.28 10.37 -7.80
CA ALA A 100 -0.40 9.34 -8.55
C ALA A 100 -1.92 9.41 -8.36
N SER A 101 -2.66 9.05 -9.41
CA SER A 101 -4.12 9.01 -9.39
C SER A 101 -4.64 7.75 -10.07
N GLY A 102 -5.77 7.22 -9.62
CA GLY A 102 -6.41 6.05 -10.23
C GLY A 102 -5.47 4.85 -10.34
N GLU A 103 -5.45 4.21 -11.50
CA GLU A 103 -4.69 2.98 -11.76
C GLU A 103 -3.17 3.13 -11.52
N LEU A 104 -2.59 4.32 -11.71
CA LEU A 104 -1.17 4.55 -11.40
C LEU A 104 -0.92 4.44 -9.89
N GLY A 105 -1.80 5.01 -9.08
CA GLY A 105 -1.68 4.94 -7.63
C GLY A 105 -1.89 3.53 -7.11
N ASP A 106 -2.85 2.79 -7.68
CA ASP A 106 -3.04 1.36 -7.35
C ASP A 106 -1.77 0.55 -7.64
N ARG A 107 -1.18 0.72 -8.83
CA ARG A 107 0.06 0.02 -9.22
C ARG A 107 1.24 0.33 -8.30
N ILE A 108 1.40 1.60 -7.89
CA ILE A 108 2.46 2.02 -6.98
C ILE A 108 2.22 1.46 -5.58
N ALA A 109 1.01 1.62 -5.04
CA ALA A 109 0.64 1.14 -3.70
C ALA A 109 0.76 -0.39 -3.60
N ASP A 110 0.30 -1.12 -4.61
CA ASP A 110 0.41 -2.58 -4.69
C ASP A 110 1.88 -3.04 -4.72
N TYR A 111 2.70 -2.37 -5.53
CA TYR A 111 4.13 -2.67 -5.61
C TYR A 111 4.80 -2.47 -4.26
N VAL A 112 4.56 -1.31 -3.63
CA VAL A 112 5.14 -0.94 -2.34
C VAL A 112 4.72 -1.93 -1.24
N VAL A 113 3.44 -2.32 -1.16
CA VAL A 113 2.95 -3.29 -0.17
C VAL A 113 3.50 -4.70 -0.40
N THR A 114 3.53 -5.14 -1.66
CA THR A 114 4.04 -6.47 -2.03
C THR A 114 5.53 -6.63 -1.69
N HIS A 115 6.31 -5.54 -1.78
CA HIS A 115 7.75 -5.53 -1.50
C HIS A 115 8.09 -4.86 -0.16
N ALA A 116 7.11 -4.66 0.72
CA ALA A 116 7.29 -3.82 1.90
C ALA A 116 8.43 -4.28 2.82
N SER A 117 8.63 -5.60 2.96
CA SER A 117 9.75 -6.19 3.71
C SER A 117 11.12 -5.85 3.12
N GLU A 118 11.26 -5.89 1.79
CA GLU A 118 12.51 -5.52 1.08
C GLU A 118 12.77 -4.02 1.16
N LEU A 119 11.71 -3.23 1.03
CA LEU A 119 11.78 -1.77 0.96
C LEU A 119 11.78 -1.11 2.36
N GLY A 120 11.63 -1.87 3.45
CA GLY A 120 11.45 -1.37 4.82
C GLY A 120 10.28 -0.40 4.97
N VAL A 121 9.18 -0.67 4.26
CA VAL A 121 7.96 0.14 4.31
C VAL A 121 7.10 -0.34 5.47
N GLN A 122 6.67 0.60 6.29
CA GLN A 122 5.90 0.31 7.50
C GLN A 122 4.44 0.79 7.46
N LEU A 123 4.12 1.74 6.59
CA LEU A 123 2.78 2.28 6.44
C LEU A 123 2.57 2.83 5.02
N VAL A 124 1.39 2.58 4.47
CA VAL A 124 0.91 3.15 3.20
C VAL A 124 -0.49 3.71 3.41
N ILE A 125 -0.75 4.91 2.89
CA ILE A 125 -2.11 5.47 2.78
C ILE A 125 -2.37 5.75 1.31
N TRP A 126 -3.42 5.10 0.78
CA TRP A 126 -3.84 5.25 -0.60
C TRP A 126 -5.34 5.01 -0.71
N ASN A 127 -6.03 5.87 -1.46
CA ASN A 127 -7.43 5.79 -1.84
C ASN A 127 -8.33 5.31 -0.70
N HIS A 128 -8.46 6.14 0.34
CA HIS A 128 -9.26 5.86 1.54
C HIS A 128 -8.86 4.64 2.39
N THR A 129 -7.68 4.07 2.17
CA THR A 129 -7.18 2.92 2.94
C THR A 129 -5.84 3.22 3.60
N LEU A 130 -5.70 2.77 4.85
CA LEU A 130 -4.41 2.71 5.53
C LEU A 130 -4.01 1.25 5.67
N TRP A 131 -2.86 0.91 5.09
CA TRP A 131 -2.15 -0.33 5.29
C TRP A 131 -0.96 -0.08 6.22
N ARG A 132 -0.69 -0.99 7.16
CA ARG A 132 0.48 -0.89 8.04
C ARG A 132 0.98 -2.25 8.50
N ILE A 133 2.27 -2.34 8.78
CA ILE A 133 2.86 -3.51 9.44
C ILE A 133 2.41 -3.61 10.90
N THR A 134 2.30 -4.85 11.39
CA THR A 134 2.15 -5.17 12.82
C THR A 134 3.01 -6.39 13.17
N PRO A 135 3.26 -6.68 14.47
CA PRO A 135 4.04 -7.86 14.85
C PRO A 135 3.44 -9.20 14.37
N ASP A 136 2.13 -9.25 14.19
CA ASP A 136 1.39 -10.47 13.79
C ASP A 136 1.08 -10.50 12.27
N GLY A 137 1.72 -9.62 11.50
CA GLY A 137 1.48 -9.43 10.06
C GLY A 137 0.80 -8.10 9.75
N ALA A 138 0.93 -7.64 8.51
CA ALA A 138 0.34 -6.38 8.10
C ALA A 138 -1.20 -6.39 8.18
N THR A 139 -1.78 -5.22 8.46
CA THR A 139 -3.23 -5.01 8.54
C THR A 139 -3.63 -3.80 7.75
N SER A 140 -4.87 -3.79 7.25
CA SER A 140 -5.48 -2.64 6.61
C SER A 140 -6.78 -2.25 7.29
N ARG A 141 -7.15 -0.97 7.16
CA ARG A 141 -8.42 -0.43 7.65
C ARG A 141 -8.80 0.81 6.84
N PRO A 142 -10.08 1.23 6.89
CA PRO A 142 -10.47 2.53 6.34
C PRO A 142 -9.64 3.67 6.93
N TYR A 143 -9.23 4.59 6.05
CA TYR A 143 -8.60 5.84 6.39
C TYR A 143 -9.63 6.97 6.38
N THR A 144 -9.73 7.67 7.51
CA THR A 144 -10.71 8.73 7.75
C THR A 144 -10.06 10.08 8.04
N GLY A 145 -8.77 10.22 7.69
CA GLY A 145 -8.07 11.49 7.83
C GLY A 145 -8.52 12.54 6.81
N PRO A 146 -8.01 13.78 6.94
CA PRO A 146 -8.55 14.94 6.23
C PRO A 146 -8.27 14.96 4.72
N ASN A 147 -7.22 14.30 4.24
CA ASN A 147 -6.95 14.12 2.82
C ASN A 147 -7.25 12.65 2.46
N PRO A 148 -8.10 12.35 1.48
CA PRO A 148 -8.45 10.97 1.13
C PRO A 148 -7.35 10.15 0.44
N HIS A 149 -6.22 10.78 0.06
CA HIS A 149 -5.08 10.17 -0.65
C HIS A 149 -5.50 9.55 -2.00
N VAL A 150 -6.17 10.34 -2.85
CA VAL A 150 -6.59 9.91 -4.20
C VAL A 150 -5.74 10.54 -5.32
N ASP A 151 -4.84 11.45 -4.92
CA ASP A 151 -3.93 12.22 -5.78
C ASP A 151 -2.45 11.97 -5.46
N HIS A 152 -2.14 11.20 -4.42
CA HIS A 152 -0.80 10.74 -4.09
C HIS A 152 -0.84 9.47 -3.22
N VAL A 153 0.17 8.61 -3.37
CA VAL A 153 0.43 7.47 -2.47
C VAL A 153 1.36 7.93 -1.36
N HIS A 154 0.87 7.92 -0.12
CA HIS A 154 1.70 8.22 1.04
C HIS A 154 2.41 6.96 1.53
N VAL A 155 3.72 7.03 1.74
CA VAL A 155 4.56 5.90 2.16
C VAL A 155 5.46 6.32 3.32
N GLU A 156 5.47 5.55 4.40
CA GLU A 156 6.41 5.72 5.51
C GLU A 156 7.38 4.53 5.59
N VAL A 157 8.66 4.81 5.82
CA VAL A 157 9.72 3.80 5.98
C VAL A 157 10.24 3.74 7.42
N ASP A 158 10.71 2.56 7.83
CA ASP A 158 11.34 2.36 9.13
C ASP A 158 12.68 3.13 9.26
N ARG A 159 13.23 3.21 10.47
CA ARG A 159 14.49 3.93 10.71
C ARG A 159 15.70 3.29 10.02
N ALA A 160 15.73 1.96 9.95
CA ALA A 160 16.87 1.22 9.41
C ALA A 160 17.02 1.49 7.92
N THR A 161 15.92 1.45 7.18
CA THR A 161 15.87 1.81 5.77
C THR A 161 16.10 3.30 5.57
N ALA A 162 15.53 4.17 6.40
CA ALA A 162 15.67 5.60 6.17
C ALA A 162 17.13 6.08 6.30
N THR A 163 17.94 5.42 7.13
CA THR A 163 19.37 5.74 7.34
C THR A 163 20.22 4.47 7.16
N PRO A 164 20.39 4.00 5.91
CA PRO A 164 21.15 2.78 5.65
C PRO A 164 22.61 2.99 6.08
N ARG A 165 23.20 1.94 6.67
CA ARG A 165 24.58 1.99 7.21
C ARG A 165 25.63 1.89 6.11
#